data_AF-A0A1D6QBI0-F1
#
_entry.id   AF-A0A1D6QBI0-F1
#
_cell.length_a   1.000
_cell.length_b   1.000
_cell.length_c   1.000
_cell.angle_alpha   90.00
_cell.angle_beta   90.00
_cell.angle_gamma   90.00
#
_symmetry.space_group_name_H-M   'P 1'
#
loop_
_entity.id
_entity.type
_entity.pdbx_description
1 polymer ?
#
loop_
_entity_poly.entity_id
_entity_poly.type
_entity_poly.pdbx_seq_one_letter_code
_entity_poly.pdbx_strand_id
1 'polypeptide(L)'
;MANVVHRFKSLVESLEIGVVLSGRLWSSSQAIFPKGFRSRVKYFSIVDPTQMAYYISEILDAGPQGPLFMVTLENCPGELFINVSPAKCWSMVRERLNMEIRRQLSTGRANLPALQPPGSVDGFEMFGLLSPAIVQAIEARDRDRICTEYWRSRPHVVTEDRATAPPQAQGPLHALRGLFQRANRNELLALRSLLVSNISPDDFSRRQATQILDEEIAKQWR
;
A
#
# COMPACT_ATOMS: atom_id res chain seq x y z
N MET A 1 0.16 -15.86 -33.27
CA MET A 1 0.11 -14.39 -33.37
C MET A 1 0.11 -13.84 -31.94
N ALA A 2 1.24 -13.34 -31.44
CA ALA A 2 1.27 -12.68 -30.13
C ALA A 2 0.73 -11.26 -30.31
N ASN A 3 -0.45 -10.96 -29.75
CA ASN A 3 -0.93 -9.58 -29.68
C ASN A 3 -0.02 -8.81 -28.72
N VAL A 4 0.87 -7.99 -29.27
CA VAL A 4 1.63 -7.03 -28.47
C VAL A 4 0.66 -5.96 -28.02
N VAL A 5 0.15 -6.09 -26.79
CA VAL A 5 -0.68 -5.06 -26.16
C VAL A 5 0.24 -3.88 -25.85
N HIS A 6 0.12 -2.79 -26.60
CA HIS A 6 0.81 -1.54 -26.26
C HIS A 6 0.24 -1.02 -24.93
N ARG A 7 1.06 -1.12 -23.87
CA ARG A 7 0.72 -0.65 -22.53
C ARG A 7 0.81 0.88 -22.49
N PHE A 8 -0.20 1.53 -21.94
CA PHE A 8 -0.22 2.99 -21.82
C PHE A 8 0.88 3.45 -20.83
N LYS A 9 1.81 4.31 -21.28
CA LYS A 9 2.84 4.89 -20.41
C LYS A 9 2.25 6.05 -19.61
N SER A 10 1.89 5.78 -18.37
CA SER A 10 1.29 6.74 -17.44
C SER A 10 2.34 7.68 -16.82
N LEU A 11 2.05 8.98 -16.80
CA LEU A 11 2.71 9.95 -15.93
C LEU A 11 1.76 10.23 -14.77
N VAL A 12 2.08 9.71 -13.59
CA VAL A 12 1.27 9.90 -12.38
C VAL A 12 1.88 10.98 -11.51
N GLU A 13 1.05 11.95 -11.15
CA GLU A 13 1.38 13.03 -10.21
C GLU A 13 0.89 12.63 -8.81
N SER A 14 1.75 12.76 -7.80
CA SER A 14 1.33 12.59 -6.41
C SER A 14 0.61 13.85 -5.92
N LEU A 15 -0.56 13.67 -5.31
CA LEU A 15 -1.29 14.74 -4.64
C LEU A 15 -1.14 14.64 -3.12
N GLU A 16 -1.27 13.42 -2.58
CA GLU A 16 -1.13 13.13 -1.16
C GLU A 16 -0.54 11.74 -0.98
N ILE A 17 0.49 11.59 -0.14
CA ILE A 17 1.12 10.29 0.11
C ILE A 17 0.31 9.45 1.10
N GLY A 18 -0.44 10.08 2.01
CA GLY A 18 -1.19 9.39 3.05
C GLY A 18 -0.33 8.85 4.20
N VAL A 19 -0.92 7.95 4.98
CA VAL A 19 -0.33 7.34 6.18
C VAL A 19 -0.17 5.84 5.99
N VAL A 20 1.04 5.33 6.23
CA VAL A 20 1.31 3.89 6.20
C VAL A 20 0.74 3.23 7.45
N LEU A 21 0.01 2.14 7.26
CA LEU A 21 -0.60 1.38 8.34
C LEU A 21 0.00 -0.03 8.42
N SER A 22 0.19 -0.51 9.65
CA SER A 22 0.53 -1.90 9.89
C SER A 22 -0.69 -2.80 9.67
N GLY A 23 -0.55 -3.89 8.93
CA GLY A 23 -1.59 -4.90 8.76
C GLY A 23 -1.42 -5.69 7.48
N ARG A 24 -1.89 -6.93 7.46
CA ARG A 24 -1.69 -7.86 6.31
C ARG A 24 -2.30 -7.36 5.00
N LEU A 25 -3.28 -6.45 5.05
CA LEU A 25 -3.98 -5.94 3.87
C LEU A 25 -3.44 -4.61 3.36
N TRP A 26 -2.62 -3.90 4.15
CA TRP A 26 -2.12 -2.55 3.85
C TRP A 26 -0.82 -2.54 3.05
N SER A 27 -0.33 -3.71 2.66
CA SER A 27 0.78 -3.88 1.73
C SER A 27 0.69 -5.25 1.08
N SER A 28 1.27 -5.38 -0.11
CA SER A 28 1.60 -6.66 -0.73
C SER A 28 3.09 -6.72 -1.04
N SER A 29 3.55 -7.84 -1.58
CA SER A 29 4.90 -7.96 -2.15
C SER A 29 5.20 -6.93 -3.27
N GLN A 30 4.18 -6.33 -3.87
CA GLN A 30 4.36 -5.38 -4.98
C GLN A 30 4.36 -3.92 -4.52
N ALA A 31 3.49 -3.54 -3.58
CA ALA A 31 3.27 -2.15 -3.17
C ALA A 31 2.79 -2.02 -1.72
N ILE A 32 3.04 -0.85 -1.11
CA ILE A 32 2.40 -0.39 0.14
C ILE A 32 1.16 0.43 -0.24
N PHE A 33 0.09 0.34 0.54
CA PHE A 33 -1.18 1.04 0.31
C PHE A 33 -1.42 2.05 1.44
N PRO A 34 -0.97 3.30 1.33
CA PRO A 34 -1.18 4.25 2.43
C PRO A 34 -2.65 4.68 2.51
N LYS A 35 -3.18 4.76 3.72
CA LYS A 35 -4.49 5.37 3.98
C LYS A 35 -4.46 6.85 3.62
N GLY A 36 -5.43 7.31 2.83
CA GLY A 36 -5.51 8.70 2.37
C GLY A 36 -4.51 9.03 1.25
N PHE A 37 -3.89 8.03 0.63
CA PHE A 37 -3.10 8.25 -0.58
C PHE A 37 -3.98 8.83 -1.68
N ARG A 38 -3.48 9.86 -2.39
CA ARG A 38 -4.14 10.49 -3.54
C ARG A 38 -3.12 10.75 -4.65
N SER A 39 -3.49 10.40 -5.88
CA SER A 39 -2.69 10.68 -7.07
C SER A 39 -3.57 11.08 -8.24
N ARG A 40 -2.95 11.67 -9.26
CA ARG A 40 -3.60 12.11 -10.48
C ARG A 40 -2.90 11.54 -11.70
N VAL A 41 -3.68 11.04 -12.64
CA VAL A 41 -3.18 10.51 -13.92
C VAL A 41 -4.05 10.98 -15.07
N LYS A 42 -3.42 11.22 -16.22
CA LYS A 42 -4.11 11.59 -17.45
C LYS A 42 -4.43 10.34 -18.28
N TYR A 43 -5.68 10.18 -18.69
CA TYR A 43 -6.15 9.09 -19.57
C TYR A 43 -7.34 9.56 -20.42
N PHE A 44 -7.84 8.71 -21.34
CA PHE A 44 -9.02 9.05 -22.13
C PHE A 44 -10.24 9.35 -21.25
N SER A 45 -10.99 10.39 -21.59
CA SER A 45 -12.22 10.75 -20.87
C SER A 45 -13.33 9.74 -21.14
N ILE A 46 -13.97 9.25 -20.07
CA ILE A 46 -15.18 8.41 -20.15
C ILE A 46 -16.43 9.20 -20.58
N VAL A 47 -16.34 10.54 -20.66
CA VAL A 47 -17.41 11.43 -21.13
C VAL A 47 -17.21 11.77 -22.61
N ASP A 48 -16.00 12.21 -22.98
CA ASP A 48 -15.61 12.45 -24.37
C ASP A 48 -14.33 11.68 -24.72
N PRO A 49 -14.42 10.48 -25.31
CA PRO A 49 -13.26 9.65 -25.63
C PRO A 49 -12.24 10.28 -26.57
N THR A 50 -12.59 11.38 -27.26
CA THR A 50 -11.65 12.14 -28.11
C THR A 50 -10.70 13.02 -27.30
N GLN A 51 -10.99 13.23 -26.02
CA GLN A 51 -10.24 14.09 -25.12
C GLN A 51 -9.53 13.27 -24.04
N MET A 52 -8.43 13.84 -23.54
CA MET A 52 -7.77 13.36 -22.34
C MET A 52 -8.33 14.10 -21.12
N ALA A 53 -8.55 13.38 -20.03
CA ALA A 53 -8.99 13.93 -18.75
C ALA A 53 -8.14 13.38 -17.61
N TYR A 54 -8.17 14.09 -16.49
CA TYR A 54 -7.51 13.65 -15.27
C TYR A 54 -8.44 12.76 -14.46
N TYR A 55 -7.87 11.68 -13.94
CA TYR A 55 -8.50 10.81 -12.96
C TYR A 55 -7.77 10.96 -11.63
N ILE A 56 -8.54 11.02 -10.54
CA ILE A 56 -8.02 11.03 -9.18
C ILE A 56 -8.16 9.63 -8.61
N SER A 57 -7.03 9.06 -8.21
CA SER A 57 -6.95 7.78 -7.50
C SER A 57 -6.83 8.04 -6.01
N GLU A 58 -7.64 7.36 -5.20
CA GLU A 58 -7.65 7.49 -3.74
C GLU A 58 -7.63 6.12 -3.06
N ILE A 59 -6.93 6.01 -1.93
CA ILE A 59 -6.95 4.81 -1.07
C ILE A 59 -7.64 5.16 0.25
N LEU A 60 -8.82 4.58 0.42
CA LEU A 60 -9.69 4.78 1.58
C LEU A 60 -9.49 3.67 2.61
N ASP A 61 -9.88 3.95 3.85
CA ASP A 61 -9.89 2.98 4.95
C ASP A 61 -11.29 2.37 5.11
N ALA A 62 -11.45 1.11 4.73
CA ALA A 62 -12.68 0.34 4.93
C ALA A 62 -12.68 -0.45 6.24
N GLY A 63 -11.84 -0.06 7.20
CA GLY A 63 -11.76 -0.66 8.52
C GLY A 63 -11.23 -2.10 8.46
N PRO A 64 -11.96 -3.10 9.00
CA PRO A 64 -11.49 -4.49 9.01
C PRO A 64 -11.18 -5.08 7.61
N GLN A 65 -11.81 -4.54 6.56
CA GLN A 65 -11.59 -4.99 5.18
C GLN A 65 -10.30 -4.43 4.55
N GLY A 66 -9.62 -3.52 5.25
CA GLY A 66 -8.37 -2.92 4.78
C GLY A 66 -8.59 -1.80 3.74
N PRO A 67 -7.65 -1.64 2.79
CA PRO A 67 -7.72 -0.55 1.83
C PRO A 67 -8.84 -0.75 0.81
N LEU A 68 -9.52 0.34 0.49
CA LEU A 68 -10.48 0.42 -0.61
C LEU A 68 -9.97 1.42 -1.64
N PHE A 69 -9.84 0.98 -2.88
CA PHE A 69 -9.31 1.77 -3.97
C PHE A 69 -10.46 2.45 -4.68
N MET A 70 -10.33 3.75 -4.93
CA MET A 70 -11.31 4.56 -5.60
C MET A 70 -10.65 5.32 -6.76
N VAL A 71 -11.35 5.41 -7.89
CA VAL A 71 -10.98 6.28 -9.00
C VAL A 71 -12.18 7.15 -9.35
N THR A 72 -11.93 8.45 -9.52
CA THR A 72 -12.93 9.44 -9.92
C THR A 72 -12.42 10.26 -11.09
N LEU A 73 -13.32 10.77 -11.92
CA LEU A 73 -12.96 11.72 -12.98
C LEU A 73 -12.86 13.12 -12.36
N GLU A 74 -11.72 13.80 -12.53
CA GLU A 74 -11.50 15.14 -11.98
C GLU A 74 -12.55 16.11 -12.54
N ASN A 75 -13.15 16.93 -11.66
CA ASN A 75 -14.23 17.87 -11.97
C ASN A 75 -15.57 17.24 -12.44
N CYS A 76 -15.71 15.90 -12.37
CA CYS A 76 -16.92 15.17 -12.73
C CYS A 76 -17.20 14.04 -11.71
N PRO A 77 -17.65 14.35 -10.47
CA PRO A 77 -17.80 13.36 -9.41
C PRO A 77 -18.96 12.37 -9.59
N GLY A 78 -19.68 12.43 -10.71
CA GLY A 78 -20.90 11.63 -10.93
C GLY A 78 -20.68 10.13 -11.13
N GLU A 79 -19.48 9.69 -11.52
CA GLU A 79 -19.14 8.27 -11.67
C GLU A 79 -17.94 7.90 -10.78
N LEU A 80 -18.13 6.86 -9.96
CA LEU A 80 -17.14 6.35 -9.00
C LEU A 80 -16.77 4.91 -9.36
N PHE A 81 -15.47 4.62 -9.38
CA PHE A 81 -14.96 3.27 -9.61
C PHE A 81 -14.27 2.78 -8.35
N ILE A 82 -14.98 1.98 -7.54
CA ILE A 82 -14.53 1.56 -6.22
C ILE A 82 -14.38 0.04 -6.16
N ASN A 83 -13.22 -0.42 -5.67
CA ASN A 83 -12.96 -1.85 -5.47
C ASN A 83 -11.85 -2.09 -4.44
N VAL A 84 -11.75 -3.31 -3.91
CA VAL A 84 -10.61 -3.73 -3.07
C VAL A 84 -9.32 -3.97 -3.87
N SER A 85 -9.39 -3.89 -5.21
CA SER A 85 -8.25 -4.04 -6.11
C SER A 85 -8.06 -2.80 -7.01
N PRO A 86 -6.84 -2.22 -7.07
CA PRO A 86 -6.56 -1.10 -7.97
C PRO A 86 -6.69 -1.53 -9.44
N ALA A 87 -6.32 -2.77 -9.77
CA ALA A 87 -6.46 -3.35 -11.11
C ALA A 87 -7.93 -3.45 -11.53
N LYS A 88 -8.82 -3.83 -10.61
CA LYS A 88 -10.25 -3.90 -10.91
C LYS A 88 -10.85 -2.50 -11.09
N CYS A 89 -10.43 -1.50 -10.30
CA CYS A 89 -10.87 -0.11 -10.50
C CYS A 89 -10.56 0.39 -11.92
N TRP A 90 -9.32 0.24 -12.37
CA TRP A 90 -8.93 0.65 -13.73
C TRP A 90 -9.52 -0.22 -14.84
N SER A 91 -9.86 -1.48 -14.54
CA SER A 91 -10.65 -2.30 -15.46
C SER A 91 -12.05 -1.74 -15.66
N MET A 92 -12.71 -1.25 -14.59
CA MET A 92 -14.04 -0.63 -14.69
C MET A 92 -14.01 0.70 -15.46
N VAL A 93 -12.99 1.55 -15.24
CA VAL A 93 -12.77 2.78 -16.03
C VAL A 93 -12.65 2.44 -17.52
N ARG A 94 -11.80 1.46 -17.86
CA ARG A 94 -11.60 0.99 -19.24
C ARG A 94 -12.88 0.43 -19.85
N GLU A 95 -13.64 -0.36 -19.10
CA GLU A 95 -14.91 -0.93 -19.54
C GLU A 95 -15.93 0.16 -19.84
N ARG A 96 -16.06 1.14 -18.94
CA ARG A 96 -16.92 2.31 -19.12
C ARG A 96 -16.53 3.16 -20.33
N LEU A 97 -15.23 3.37 -20.54
CA LEU A 97 -14.70 4.07 -21.71
C LEU A 97 -15.08 3.32 -23.00
N ASN A 98 -14.90 2.00 -23.04
CA ASN A 98 -15.28 1.20 -24.20
C ASN A 98 -16.78 1.21 -24.48
N MET A 99 -17.62 1.26 -23.44
CA MET A 99 -19.06 1.46 -23.61
C MET A 99 -19.34 2.81 -24.28
N GLU A 100 -18.67 3.87 -23.83
CA GLU A 100 -18.83 5.20 -24.42
C GLU A 100 -18.37 5.25 -25.89
N ILE A 101 -17.21 4.65 -26.21
CA ILE A 101 -16.71 4.56 -27.59
C ILE A 101 -17.73 3.84 -28.47
N ARG A 102 -18.26 2.68 -28.05
CA ARG A 102 -19.28 1.94 -28.81
C ARG A 102 -20.56 2.75 -29.01
N ARG A 103 -21.02 3.42 -27.95
CA ARG A 103 -22.21 4.28 -28.00
C ARG A 103 -22.01 5.38 -29.05
N GLN A 104 -20.88 6.09 -29.02
CA GLN A 104 -20.61 7.18 -29.95
C GLN A 104 -20.36 6.71 -31.40
N LEU A 105 -19.72 5.55 -31.59
CA LEU A 105 -19.62 4.90 -32.90
C LEU A 105 -20.99 4.56 -33.47
N SER A 106 -21.91 4.03 -32.65
CA SER A 106 -23.27 3.72 -33.11
C SER A 106 -24.07 4.96 -33.53
N THR A 107 -23.72 6.14 -33.01
CA THR A 107 -24.29 7.43 -33.43
C THR A 107 -23.55 8.10 -34.59
N GLY A 108 -22.56 7.43 -35.20
CA GLY A 108 -21.82 7.94 -36.36
C GLY A 108 -20.70 8.94 -36.04
N ARG A 109 -20.28 9.08 -34.77
CA ARG A 109 -19.18 9.99 -34.41
C ARG A 109 -17.84 9.42 -34.92
N ALA A 110 -17.07 10.27 -35.62
CA ALA A 110 -15.74 9.95 -36.11
C ALA A 110 -14.63 10.33 -35.11
N ASN A 111 -13.38 9.96 -35.40
CA ASN A 111 -12.16 10.32 -34.64
C ASN A 111 -12.11 9.77 -33.19
N LEU A 112 -12.78 8.65 -32.93
CA LEU A 112 -12.72 7.97 -31.64
C LEU A 112 -11.46 7.11 -31.53
N PRO A 113 -10.88 6.97 -30.32
CA PRO A 113 -9.82 6.00 -30.10
C PRO A 113 -10.33 4.57 -30.32
N ALA A 114 -9.41 3.66 -30.64
CA ALA A 114 -9.74 2.23 -30.70
C ALA A 114 -10.22 1.71 -29.34
N LEU A 115 -11.00 0.63 -29.35
CA LEU A 115 -11.40 -0.04 -28.11
C LEU A 115 -10.18 -0.53 -27.34
N GLN A 116 -10.16 -0.24 -26.05
CA GLN A 116 -9.06 -0.54 -25.14
C GLN A 116 -9.16 -2.00 -24.67
N PRO A 117 -8.26 -2.91 -25.09
CA PRO A 117 -8.37 -4.33 -24.75
C PRO A 117 -8.12 -4.58 -23.26
N PRO A 118 -8.60 -5.70 -22.69
CA PRO A 118 -8.23 -6.09 -21.32
C PRO A 118 -6.71 -6.14 -21.16
N GLY A 119 -6.19 -5.63 -20.04
CA GLY A 119 -4.75 -5.57 -19.77
C GLY A 119 -3.98 -4.42 -20.45
N SER A 120 -4.64 -3.56 -21.24
CA SER A 120 -4.01 -2.35 -21.82
C SER A 120 -3.57 -1.31 -20.77
N VAL A 121 -4.18 -1.36 -19.59
CA VAL A 121 -3.86 -0.51 -18.44
C VAL A 121 -3.54 -1.38 -17.22
N ASP A 122 -2.53 -0.99 -16.46
CA ASP A 122 -2.18 -1.63 -15.19
C ASP A 122 -2.65 -0.77 -14.02
N GLY A 123 -3.49 -1.33 -13.15
CA GLY A 123 -4.06 -0.54 -12.07
C GLY A 123 -3.04 0.00 -11.07
N PHE A 124 -1.93 -0.71 -10.81
CA PHE A 124 -0.89 -0.21 -9.91
C PHE A 124 -0.10 0.92 -10.57
N GLU A 125 0.24 0.80 -11.85
CA GLU A 125 0.88 1.87 -12.63
C GLU A 125 -0.03 3.11 -12.70
N MET A 126 -1.32 2.92 -12.96
CA MET A 126 -2.26 4.03 -13.10
C MET A 126 -2.58 4.72 -11.76
N PHE A 127 -2.58 3.99 -10.64
CA PHE A 127 -2.58 4.61 -9.30
C PHE A 127 -1.26 5.30 -8.95
N GLY A 128 -0.16 4.97 -9.65
CA GLY A 128 1.18 5.48 -9.36
C GLY A 128 1.92 4.70 -8.28
N LEU A 129 1.39 3.57 -7.82
CA LEU A 129 2.00 2.73 -6.79
C LEU A 129 3.28 2.01 -7.26
N LEU A 130 3.59 2.07 -8.56
CA LEU A 130 4.85 1.62 -9.15
C LEU A 130 5.73 2.78 -9.64
N SER A 131 5.30 4.03 -9.48
CA SER A 131 6.09 5.20 -9.88
C SER A 131 7.26 5.37 -8.91
N PRO A 132 8.54 5.40 -9.38
CA PRO A 132 9.69 5.43 -8.49
C PRO A 132 9.66 6.57 -7.47
N ALA A 133 9.26 7.78 -7.88
CA ALA A 133 9.19 8.94 -6.99
C ALA A 133 8.11 8.76 -5.90
N ILE A 134 6.95 8.20 -6.27
CA ILE A 134 5.85 7.96 -5.35
C ILE A 134 6.20 6.81 -4.40
N VAL A 135 6.78 5.73 -4.92
CA VAL A 135 7.26 4.59 -4.12
C VAL A 135 8.27 5.05 -3.07
N GLN A 136 9.27 5.83 -3.45
CA GLN A 136 10.24 6.39 -2.51
C GLN A 136 9.58 7.26 -1.44
N ALA A 137 8.60 8.08 -1.82
CA ALA A 137 7.86 8.92 -0.88
C ALA A 137 7.01 8.10 0.10
N ILE A 138 6.41 6.99 -0.36
CA ILE A 138 5.68 6.05 0.50
C ILE A 138 6.65 5.30 1.43
N GLU A 139 7.75 4.77 0.90
CA GLU A 139 8.78 4.07 1.68
C GLU A 139 9.38 4.97 2.77
N ALA A 140 9.58 6.26 2.49
CA ALA A 140 10.04 7.24 3.48
C ALA A 140 9.05 7.46 4.64
N ARG A 141 7.78 7.08 4.47
CA ARG A 141 6.76 7.06 5.53
C ARG A 141 6.77 5.76 6.33
N ASP A 142 7.29 4.66 5.80
CA ASP A 142 7.42 3.38 6.48
C ASP A 142 8.83 3.17 7.06
N ARG A 143 9.27 4.09 7.94
CA ARG A 143 10.65 4.10 8.48
C ARG A 143 11.01 2.82 9.24
N ASP A 144 10.05 2.29 9.99
CA ASP A 144 10.22 1.07 10.80
C ASP A 144 9.96 -0.21 9.99
N ARG A 145 9.69 -0.07 8.68
CA ARG A 145 9.43 -1.18 7.76
C ARG A 145 8.32 -2.11 8.25
N ILE A 146 7.23 -1.53 8.75
CA ILE A 146 6.10 -2.27 9.32
C ILE A 146 5.33 -3.05 8.26
N CYS A 147 5.42 -2.64 6.98
CA CYS A 147 4.89 -3.37 5.83
C CYS A 147 5.79 -4.55 5.44
N THR A 148 5.86 -5.55 6.32
CA THR A 148 6.86 -6.63 6.21
C THR A 148 6.77 -7.46 4.94
N GLU A 149 5.58 -7.65 4.34
CA GLU A 149 5.44 -8.38 3.08
C GLU A 149 6.14 -7.65 1.93
N TYR A 150 5.95 -6.33 1.86
CA TYR A 150 6.59 -5.46 0.89
C TYR A 150 8.11 -5.45 1.04
N TRP A 151 8.62 -5.25 2.26
CA TRP A 151 10.07 -5.16 2.46
C TRP A 151 10.81 -6.50 2.28
N ARG A 152 10.13 -7.63 2.49
CA ARG A 152 10.71 -8.97 2.24
C ARG A 152 10.86 -9.29 0.77
N SER A 153 10.03 -8.71 -0.10
CA SER A 153 10.11 -8.92 -1.56
C SER A 153 11.15 -8.04 -2.24
N ARG A 154 11.63 -6.99 -1.57
CA ARG A 154 12.69 -6.12 -2.08
C ARG A 154 14.05 -6.85 -1.99
N PRO A 155 14.92 -6.71 -3.01
CA PRO A 155 16.28 -7.18 -2.89
C PRO A 155 16.88 -6.59 -1.62
N HIS A 156 17.46 -7.43 -0.76
CA HIS A 156 18.23 -6.93 0.36
C HIS A 156 19.38 -6.14 -0.24
N VAL A 157 19.25 -4.81 -0.29
CA VAL A 157 20.41 -3.95 -0.41
C VAL A 157 21.12 -4.12 0.92
N VAL A 158 21.99 -5.12 0.98
CA VAL A 158 23.08 -5.12 1.94
C VAL A 158 23.93 -3.94 1.49
N THR A 159 23.59 -2.75 2.00
CA THR A 159 24.57 -1.69 2.02
C THR A 159 25.61 -2.19 3.01
N GLU A 160 26.62 -2.90 2.51
CA GLU A 160 27.90 -3.00 3.19
C GLU A 160 28.48 -1.60 3.26
N ASP A 161 27.97 -0.80 4.20
CA ASP A 161 28.70 0.34 4.73
C ASP A 161 29.21 -0.06 6.11
N ARG A 162 30.08 -1.07 6.09
CA ARG A 162 31.01 -1.36 7.19
C ARG A 162 32.19 -0.42 7.06
N ALA A 163 31.99 0.84 7.39
CA ALA A 163 33.03 1.67 8.02
C ALA A 163 32.38 2.99 8.42
N THR A 164 32.53 3.34 9.70
CA THR A 164 32.36 4.71 10.21
C THR A 164 30.94 5.30 10.19
N ALA A 165 30.08 4.84 11.11
CA ALA A 165 29.05 5.70 11.70
C ALA A 165 29.19 5.69 13.24
N PRO A 166 29.15 6.85 13.92
CA PRO A 166 29.28 6.94 15.38
C PRO A 166 28.10 6.26 16.10
N PRO A 167 28.23 5.91 17.39
CA PRO A 167 27.28 5.08 18.10
C PRO A 167 25.93 5.81 18.26
N GLN A 168 25.00 5.57 17.34
CA GLN A 168 23.62 6.02 17.48
C GLN A 168 22.87 5.05 18.40
N ALA A 169 22.22 5.63 19.40
CA ALA A 169 21.56 4.95 20.51
C ALA A 169 20.68 3.78 20.04
N GLN A 170 21.02 2.59 20.55
CA GLN A 170 20.31 1.34 20.31
C GLN A 170 18.90 1.45 20.87
N GLY A 171 17.89 1.56 20.00
CA GLY A 171 16.50 1.66 20.41
C GLY A 171 15.98 0.39 21.12
N PRO A 172 14.89 0.50 21.91
CA PRO A 172 14.34 -0.60 22.70
C PRO A 172 14.03 -1.87 21.89
N LEU A 173 13.66 -1.72 20.61
CA LEU A 173 13.29 -2.83 19.73
C LEU A 173 14.47 -3.74 19.36
N HIS A 174 15.70 -3.21 19.32
CA HIS A 174 16.88 -4.04 19.06
C HIS A 174 17.26 -4.89 20.28
N ALA A 175 17.12 -4.32 21.49
CA ALA A 175 17.30 -5.07 22.74
C ALA A 175 16.26 -6.20 22.85
N LEU A 176 15.00 -5.92 22.49
CA LEU A 176 13.95 -6.96 22.43
C LEU A 176 14.25 -8.04 21.39
N ARG A 177 14.82 -7.69 20.23
CA ARG A 177 15.24 -8.69 19.23
C ARG A 177 16.30 -9.63 19.80
N GLY A 178 17.30 -9.11 20.51
CA GLY A 178 18.31 -9.91 21.19
C GLY A 178 17.71 -10.81 22.27
N LEU A 179 16.75 -10.30 23.04
CA LEU A 179 16.01 -11.08 24.04
C LEU A 179 15.24 -12.24 23.39
N PHE A 180 14.52 -11.99 22.29
CA PHE A 180 13.71 -13.01 21.61
C PHE A 180 14.54 -14.10 20.95
N GLN A 181 15.77 -13.78 20.51
CA GLN A 181 16.70 -14.78 19.97
C GLN A 181 17.24 -15.73 21.05
N ARG A 182 17.26 -15.31 22.31
CA ARG A 182 17.75 -16.12 23.44
C ARG A 182 16.63 -16.93 24.10
N ALA A 183 15.38 -16.53 23.93
CA ALA A 183 14.22 -17.21 24.47
C ALA A 183 13.85 -18.49 23.69
N ASN A 184 13.32 -19.50 24.38
CA ASN A 184 12.84 -20.72 23.74
C ASN A 184 11.40 -20.58 23.20
N ARG A 185 10.93 -21.59 22.46
CA ARG A 185 9.62 -21.57 21.79
C ARG A 185 8.45 -21.36 22.76
N ASN A 186 8.50 -21.95 23.96
CA ASN A 186 7.40 -21.85 24.93
C ASN A 186 7.35 -20.45 25.56
N GLU A 187 8.51 -19.88 25.87
CA GLU A 187 8.64 -18.50 26.38
C GLU A 187 8.11 -17.48 25.37
N LEU A 188 8.46 -17.64 24.08
CA LEU A 188 7.96 -16.76 23.01
C LEU A 188 6.44 -16.86 22.82
N LEU A 189 5.87 -18.06 22.97
CA LEU A 189 4.42 -18.27 22.90
C LEU A 189 3.68 -17.63 24.09
N ALA A 190 4.24 -17.75 25.31
CA ALA A 190 3.71 -17.10 26.50
C ALA A 190 3.73 -15.57 26.36
N LEU A 191 4.86 -15.01 25.90
CA LEU A 191 4.99 -13.57 25.65
C LEU A 191 4.01 -13.09 24.57
N ARG A 192 3.87 -13.84 23.47
CA ARG A 192 2.89 -13.51 22.42
C ARG A 192 1.46 -13.53 22.95
N SER A 193 1.12 -14.46 23.84
CA SER A 193 -0.20 -14.54 24.48
C SER A 193 -0.50 -13.28 25.30
N LEU A 194 0.49 -12.77 26.05
CA LEU A 194 0.37 -11.52 26.83
C LEU A 194 0.21 -10.28 25.94
N LEU A 195 0.91 -10.22 24.80
CA LEU A 195 0.92 -9.05 23.90
C LEU A 195 -0.28 -8.98 22.95
N VAL A 196 -0.75 -10.12 22.43
CA VAL A 196 -1.76 -10.17 21.35
C VAL A 196 -3.20 -10.11 21.87
N SER A 197 -3.42 -10.33 23.17
CA SER A 197 -4.76 -10.38 23.73
C SER A 197 -5.48 -9.03 23.65
N ASN A 198 -6.31 -8.87 22.61
CA ASN A 198 -7.14 -7.71 22.29
C ASN A 198 -8.61 -7.92 22.70
N ILE A 199 -8.85 -8.84 23.62
CA ILE A 199 -10.14 -9.10 24.28
C ILE A 199 -9.79 -9.11 25.76
N SER A 200 -10.13 -8.03 26.47
CA SER A 200 -9.85 -7.77 27.89
C SER A 200 -9.38 -8.98 28.70
N PRO A 201 -8.05 -9.21 28.83
CA PRO A 201 -7.51 -10.09 29.86
C PRO A 201 -7.17 -9.20 31.05
N ASP A 202 -7.61 -9.59 32.24
CA ASP A 202 -7.47 -8.81 33.46
C ASP A 202 -6.12 -8.07 33.56
N ASP A 203 -6.21 -6.76 33.80
CA ASP A 203 -5.14 -5.82 34.10
C ASP A 203 -4.09 -6.39 35.09
N PHE A 204 -4.53 -7.35 35.92
CA PHE A 204 -3.71 -8.14 36.84
C PHE A 204 -2.54 -8.91 36.18
N SER A 205 -2.76 -9.64 35.08
CA SER A 205 -1.72 -10.46 34.44
C SER A 205 -0.62 -9.61 33.81
N ARG A 206 -0.98 -8.43 33.30
CA ARG A 206 0.00 -7.46 32.77
C ARG A 206 0.79 -6.82 33.90
N ARG A 207 0.15 -6.42 35.00
CA ARG A 207 0.84 -5.88 36.19
C ARG A 207 1.78 -6.89 36.82
N GLN A 208 1.38 -8.16 36.90
CA GLN A 208 2.24 -9.22 37.42
C GLN A 208 3.43 -9.48 36.50
N ALA A 209 3.23 -9.45 35.16
CA ALA A 209 4.33 -9.55 34.22
C ALA A 209 5.31 -8.36 34.32
N THR A 210 4.79 -7.14 34.55
CA THR A 210 5.62 -5.95 34.82
C THR A 210 6.43 -6.12 36.11
N GLN A 211 5.80 -6.60 37.20
CA GLN A 211 6.50 -6.83 38.46
C GLN A 211 7.62 -7.88 38.33
N ILE A 212 7.36 -8.99 37.63
CA ILE A 212 8.38 -10.02 37.36
C ILE A 212 9.54 -9.44 36.56
N LEU A 213 9.26 -8.58 35.57
CA LEU A 213 10.29 -7.91 34.79
C LEU A 213 11.14 -6.96 35.64
N ASP A 214 10.51 -6.17 36.52
CA ASP A 214 11.20 -5.25 37.43
C ASP A 214 12.09 -5.99 38.43
N GLU A 215 11.63 -7.14 38.95
CA GLU A 215 12.42 -8.01 39.82
C GLU A 215 13.65 -8.58 39.09
N GLU A 216 13.50 -9.02 37.84
CA GLU A 216 14.60 -9.56 37.07
C GLU A 216 15.61 -8.47 36.67
N ILE A 217 15.13 -7.25 36.36
CA ILE A 217 15.99 -6.07 36.18
C ILE A 217 16.78 -5.83 37.47
N ALA A 218 16.13 -5.82 38.63
CA ALA A 218 16.79 -5.56 39.92
C ALA A 218 17.88 -6.59 40.28
N LYS A 219 17.74 -7.85 39.83
CA LYS A 219 18.79 -8.88 40.01
C LYS A 219 20.05 -8.62 39.18
N GLN A 220 19.91 -7.99 38.02
CA GLN A 220 21.04 -7.66 37.14
C GLN A 220 21.85 -6.44 37.63
N TRP A 221 21.35 -5.72 38.65
CA TRP A 221 22.01 -4.58 39.29
C TRP A 221 22.61 -4.89 40.68
N ARG A 222 22.71 -6.18 41.06
CA ARG A 222 23.35 -6.65 42.29
C ARG A 222 24.62 -7.45 42.03
#